data_AF-A0A7V1KLX9-F1
#
_entry.id   AF-A0A7V1KLX9-F1
#
_cell.length_a   1.000
_cell.length_b   1.000
_cell.length_c   1.000
_cell.angle_alpha   90.00
_cell.angle_beta   90.00
_cell.angle_gamma   90.00
#
_symmetry.space_group_name_H-M   'P 1'
#
loop_
_entity.id
_entity.type
_entity.pdbx_description
1 polymer ?
#
loop_
_entity_poly.entity_id
_entity_poly.type
_entity_poly.pdbx_seq_one_letter_code
_entity_poly.pdbx_strand_id
1 'polypeptide(L)' 'MWLRELRWKRLRRRPFPVDWERNLLQRSLVYRHLPLADREELHGHIQVFLAEKRFEGAGGQKITDEV' A
#
# COMPACT_ATOMS: atom_id res chain seq x y z
N MET A 1 -7.04 -8.63 20.08
CA MET A 1 -8.44 -8.79 19.60
C MET A 1 -8.42 -9.54 18.28
N TRP A 2 -8.77 -10.83 18.31
CA TRP A 2 -8.69 -11.78 17.20
C TRP A 2 -9.29 -11.29 15.86
N LEU A 3 -10.39 -10.54 15.90
CA LEU A 3 -11.07 -9.99 14.71
C LEU A 3 -10.18 -9.02 13.91
N ARG A 4 -9.33 -8.23 14.58
CA ARG A 4 -8.44 -7.28 13.92
C ARG A 4 -7.34 -7.99 13.16
N GLU A 5 -6.71 -9.00 13.76
CA GLU A 5 -5.67 -9.82 13.13
C GLU A 5 -6.21 -10.58 11.92
N LEU A 6 -7.44 -11.11 12.01
CA LEU A 6 -8.14 -11.72 10.88
C LEU A 6 -8.37 -10.74 9.73
N ARG A 7 -8.83 -9.51 10.05
CA ARG A 7 -9.03 -8.46 9.05
C ARG A 7 -7.71 -8.12 8.36
N TRP A 8 -6.62 -8.01 9.10
CA TRP A 8 -5.29 -7.73 8.55
C TRP A 8 -4.77 -8.84 7.65
N LYS A 9 -4.88 -10.10 8.09
CA LYS A 9 -4.51 -11.27 7.27
C LYS A 9 -5.29 -11.30 5.96
N ARG A 10 -6.57 -10.94 5.97
CA ARG A 10 -7.39 -10.84 4.75
C ARG A 10 -6.95 -9.69 3.85
N LEU A 11 -6.63 -8.53 4.42
CA LEU A 11 -6.16 -7.37 3.66
C LEU A 11 -4.84 -7.68 2.95
N ARG A 12 -3.84 -8.18 3.68
CA ARG A 12 -2.50 -8.52 3.15
C ARG A 12 -2.48 -9.58 2.05
N ARG A 13 -3.55 -10.38 1.94
CA ARG A 13 -3.71 -11.44 0.93
C ARG A 13 -4.42 -10.96 -0.33
N ARG A 14 -4.88 -9.71 -0.37
CA ARG A 14 -5.50 -9.18 -1.59
C ARG A 14 -4.43 -9.03 -2.67
N PRO A 15 -4.77 -9.24 -3.95
CA PRO A 15 -3.85 -8.92 -5.02
C PRO A 15 -3.48 -7.44 -4.95
N PHE A 16 -2.20 -7.13 -5.14
CA PHE A 16 -1.75 -5.75 -5.20
C PHE A 16 -2.08 -5.17 -6.59
N PRO A 17 -2.68 -3.96 -6.68
CA PRO A 17 -3.05 -3.38 -7.97
C PRO A 17 -1.83 -3.14 -8.87
N VAL A 18 -1.90 -3.59 -10.13
CA VAL A 18 -0.81 -3.48 -11.10
C VAL A 18 -0.43 -2.01 -11.38
N ASP A 19 -1.42 -1.12 -11.43
CA ASP A 19 -1.16 0.30 -11.67
C ASP A 19 -0.43 0.97 -10.50
N TRP A 20 -0.66 0.50 -9.26
CA TRP A 20 0.08 0.97 -8.10
C TRP A 20 1.50 0.45 -8.09
N GLU A 21 1.71 -0.82 -8.44
CA GLU A 21 3.05 -1.38 -8.59
C GLU A 21 3.85 -0.62 -9.66
N ARG A 22 3.21 -0.31 -10.80
CA ARG A 22 3.81 0.50 -11.85
C ARG A 22 4.20 1.89 -11.34
N ASN A 23 3.32 2.55 -10.60
CA ASN A 23 3.61 3.86 -10.00
C ASN A 23 4.78 3.80 -9.01
N LEU A 24 4.82 2.78 -8.15
CA LEU A 24 5.93 2.56 -7.21
C LEU A 24 7.26 2.32 -7.93
N LEU A 25 7.27 1.48 -8.97
CA LEU A 25 8.45 1.27 -9.82
C LEU A 25 8.92 2.55 -10.49
N GLN A 26 8.00 3.36 -11.01
CA GLN A 26 8.35 4.58 -11.73
C GLN A 26 8.86 5.69 -10.80
N ARG A 27 8.28 5.84 -9.61
CA ARG A 27 8.45 7.03 -8.75
C ARG A 27 9.35 6.79 -7.55
N SER A 28 9.43 5.57 -7.03
CA SER A 28 10.23 5.25 -5.84
C SER A 28 11.53 4.54 -6.22
N LEU A 29 12.67 5.21 -5.98
CA LEU A 29 14.00 4.58 -6.09
C LEU A 29 14.13 3.42 -5.11
N VAL A 30 13.66 3.60 -3.88
CA VAL A 30 13.73 2.57 -2.83
C VAL A 30 12.99 1.31 -3.27
N TYR A 31 11.74 1.46 -3.75
CA TYR A 31 10.95 0.32 -4.20
C TYR A 31 11.63 -0.47 -5.33
N ARG A 32 12.27 0.23 -6.28
CA ARG A 32 13.01 -0.41 -7.37
C ARG A 32 14.18 -1.27 -6.88
N HIS A 33 14.82 -0.90 -5.79
CA HIS A 33 15.95 -1.64 -5.24
C HIS A 33 15.56 -2.71 -4.21
N LEU A 34 14.28 -2.76 -3.79
CA LEU A 34 13.81 -3.81 -2.89
C LEU A 34 13.86 -5.18 -3.56
N PRO A 35 14.38 -6.22 -2.87
CA PRO A 35 14.17 -7.62 -3.22
C PRO A 35 12.67 -7.95 -3.38
N LEU A 36 12.35 -8.99 -4.16
CA LEU A 36 10.98 -9.37 -4.42
C LEU A 36 10.18 -9.66 -3.14
N ALA A 37 10.78 -10.39 -2.19
CA ALA A 37 10.13 -10.72 -0.91
C ALA A 37 9.76 -9.46 -0.11
N ASP A 38 10.64 -8.45 -0.08
CA ASP A 38 10.38 -7.21 0.64
C ASP A 38 9.31 -6.35 -0.06
N ARG A 39 9.20 -6.44 -1.39
CA ARG A 39 8.09 -5.80 -2.13
C ARG A 39 6.75 -6.43 -1.78
N GLU A 40 6.68 -7.76 -1.74
CA GLU A 40 5.47 -8.49 -1.35
C GLU A 40 5.07 -8.16 0.09
N GLU A 41 6.05 -8.06 1.01
CA GLU A 41 5.79 -7.61 2.38
C GLU A 41 5.24 -6.18 2.41
N LEU A 42 5.85 -5.27 1.66
CA LEU A 42 5.43 -3.87 1.56
C LEU A 42 4.02 -3.74 0.99
N HIS A 43 3.64 -4.53 -0.03
CA HIS A 43 2.28 -4.53 -0.58
C HIS A 43 1.24 -4.83 0.49
N GLY A 44 1.51 -5.84 1.34
CA GLY A 44 0.66 -6.15 2.47
C GLY A 44 0.56 -5.01 3.48
N HIS A 45 1.67 -4.32 3.75
CA HIS A 45 1.68 -3.14 4.62
C HIS A 45 0.86 -1.98 4.05
N ILE A 46 1.00 -1.68 2.76
CA ILE A 46 0.23 -0.63 2.07
C ILE A 46 -1.28 -0.92 2.16
N GLN A 47 -1.69 -2.17 1.90
CA GLN A 47 -3.11 -2.56 1.96
C GLN A 47 -3.72 -2.40 3.35
N VAL A 48 -2.96 -2.71 4.40
CA VAL A 48 -3.42 -2.47 5.78
C VAL A 48 -3.47 -0.98 6.07
N PHE A 49 -2.44 -0.23 5.68
CA PHE A 49 -2.35 1.20 5.94
C PHE A 49 -3.51 1.97 5.29
N LEU A 50 -3.79 1.71 4.02
CA LEU A 50 -4.91 2.31 3.29
C LEU A 50 -6.28 1.96 3.88
N ALA A 51 -6.44 0.75 4.43
CA ALA A 51 -7.70 0.32 5.01
C ALA A 51 -7.94 0.86 6.43
N GLU A 52 -6.89 1.26 7.15
CA GLU A 52 -6.96 1.73 8.53
C GLU A 52 -6.89 3.26 8.67
N LYS A 53 -6.33 3.94 7.68
CA LYS A 53 -6.08 5.38 7.75
C LYS A 53 -6.98 6.13 6.78
N ARG A 54 -7.39 7.32 7.21
CA ARG A 54 -8.02 8.31 6.34
C ARG A 54 -6.92 9.26 5.87
N PHE A 55 -6.85 9.47 4.56
CA PHE A 55 -5.90 10.37 3.93
C PHE A 55 -6.65 11.66 3.58
N GLU A 56 -6.07 12.78 3.96
CA GLU A 56 -6.63 14.10 3.74
C GLU A 56 -5.55 14.98 3.12
N GLY A 57 -5.88 15.68 2.04
CA GLY A 57 -4.95 16.59 1.41
C GLY A 57 -4.99 17.97 2.06
N ALA A 58 -3.81 18.54 2.32
CA ALA A 58 -3.68 19.88 2.88
C ALA A 58 -3.89 20.95 1.79
N GLY A 59 -4.46 22.10 2.16
CA GLY A 59 -4.58 23.25 1.25
C GLY A 59 -5.43 23.01 0.00
N GLY A 60 -6.40 22.10 0.06
CA GLY A 60 -7.25 21.75 -1.09
C GLY A 60 -6.64 20.72 -2.04
N GLN A 61 -5.49 20.13 -1.70
CA GLN A 61 -4.93 19.01 -2.44
C GLN A 61 -5.90 17.83 -2.45
N LYS A 62 -6.16 17.26 -3.63
CA LYS A 62 -6.93 16.03 -3.77
C LYS A 62 -6.03 14.84 -3.51
N ILE A 63 -6.50 13.89 -2.70
CA ILE A 63 -5.85 12.59 -2.55
C ILE A 63 -6.30 11.70 -3.71
N THR A 64 -5.33 11.18 -4.45
CA THR A 64 -5.51 10.24 -5.55
C THR A 64 -4.57 9.05 -5.36
N ASP A 65 -4.69 8.04 -6.19
CA ASP A 65 -3.85 6.83 -6.13
C ASP A 65 -2.36 7.12 -6.41
N GLU A 66 -2.03 8.29 -6.97
CA GLU A 66 -0.66 8.72 -7.24
C GLU A 66 0.01 9.51 -6.10
N VAL A 67 -0.72 9.82 -5.00
CA VAL A 67 -0.28 10.73 -3.91
C VAL A 67 0.01 9.97 -2.62
#